data_AF-A0A6V7WJX0-F1
#
_entry.id   AF-A0A6V7WJX0-F1
#
_cell.length_a   1.000
_cell.length_b   1.000
_cell.length_c   1.000
_cell.angle_alpha   90.00
_cell.angle_beta   90.00
_cell.angle_gamma   90.00
#
_symmetry.space_group_name_H-M   'P 1'
#
loop_
_entity.id
_entity.type
_entity.pdbx_description
1 polymer ?
#
loop_
_entity_poly.entity_id
_entity_poly.type
_entity_poly.pdbx_seq_one_letter_code
_entity_poly.pdbx_strand_id
1 'polypeptide(L)'
;MLIEGPNEEFELNKLKTQRDLLLKNTAYRLNTIKSMSPTRAYNHTINTLIYYREKLGVHEINLNETKWTIWGSIYFSMTVYTTIGYGNIVPITTTGRILTIIYALIGYCFLIKKI
;
A
#
# COMPACT_ATOMS: atom_id res chain seq x y z
N MET A 1 -11.96 -1.51 25.04
CA MET A 1 -12.28 -1.53 23.59
C MET A 1 -13.78 -1.28 23.34
N LEU A 2 -14.46 -0.45 24.16
CA LEU A 2 -15.90 -0.19 24.03
C LEU A 2 -16.23 1.02 23.13
N ILE A 3 -15.24 1.87 22.87
CA ILE A 3 -15.41 3.11 22.11
C ILE A 3 -15.10 2.87 20.64
N GLU A 4 -13.95 2.27 20.33
CA GLU A 4 -13.51 2.05 18.93
C GLU A 4 -13.98 0.73 18.32
N GLY A 5 -14.25 -0.30 19.14
CA GLY A 5 -14.61 -1.64 18.65
C GLY A 5 -15.85 -1.65 17.72
N PRO A 6 -16.96 -1.00 18.11
CA PRO A 6 -18.14 -0.93 17.24
C PRO A 6 -17.90 -0.16 15.93
N ASN A 7 -17.02 0.85 15.94
CA ASN A 7 -16.69 1.63 14.76
C ASN A 7 -15.83 0.82 13.77
N GLU A 8 -14.83 0.10 14.28
CA GLU A 8 -14.02 -0.82 13.48
C GLU A 8 -14.88 -1.92 12.84
N GLU A 9 -15.81 -2.52 13.60
CA GLU A 9 -16.70 -3.56 13.07
C GLU A 9 -17.63 -3.01 11.97
N PHE A 10 -18.13 -1.78 12.12
CA PHE A 10 -18.93 -1.13 11.09
C PHE A 10 -18.13 -0.89 9.81
N GLU A 11 -16.89 -0.40 9.92
CA GLU A 11 -16.01 -0.20 8.77
C GLU A 11 -15.67 -1.52 8.08
N LEU A 12 -15.35 -2.56 8.84
CA LEU A 12 -15.07 -3.89 8.29
C LEU A 12 -16.29 -4.48 7.56
N ASN A 13 -17.49 -4.32 8.11
CA ASN A 13 -18.72 -4.77 7.46
C ASN A 13 -19.05 -3.98 6.18
N LYS A 14 -18.77 -2.67 6.18
CA LYS A 14 -18.89 -1.83 4.98
C LYS A 14 -17.91 -2.29 3.90
N LEU A 15 -16.65 -2.50 4.25
CA LEU A 15 -15.61 -3.00 3.33
C LEU A 15 -15.96 -4.38 2.78
N LYS A 16 -16.44 -5.29 3.64
CA LYS A 16 -16.90 -6.63 3.23
C LYS A 16 -18.03 -6.56 2.22
N THR A 17 -19.03 -5.71 2.48
CA THR A 17 -20.17 -5.52 1.57
C THR A 17 -19.73 -4.93 0.23
N GLN A 18 -18.84 -3.95 0.24
CA GLN A 18 -18.30 -3.35 -0.98
C GLN A 18 -17.53 -4.37 -1.82
N ARG A 19 -16.70 -5.20 -1.18
CA ARG A 19 -15.97 -6.28 -1.84
C ARG A 19 -16.91 -7.30 -2.48
N ASP A 20 -17.94 -7.72 -1.76
CA ASP A 20 -18.90 -8.72 -2.28
C ASP A 20 -19.75 -8.15 -3.43
N LEU A 21 -20.07 -6.85 -3.38
CA LEU A 21 -20.75 -6.14 -4.48
C LEU A 21 -19.85 -6.04 -5.72
N LEU A 22 -18.56 -5.72 -5.54
CA LEU A 22 -17.58 -5.73 -6.63
C LEU A 22 -17.47 -7.11 -7.28
N LEU A 23 -17.39 -8.18 -6.47
CA LEU A 23 -17.34 -9.56 -6.97
C LEU A 23 -18.59 -9.93 -7.78
N LYS A 24 -19.79 -9.64 -7.26
CA LYS A 24 -21.05 -9.92 -7.96
C LYS A 24 -21.17 -9.15 -9.27
N ASN A 25 -20.83 -7.86 -9.27
CA ASN A 25 -20.81 -7.04 -10.48
C ASN A 25 -19.80 -7.57 -11.51
N THR A 26 -18.67 -8.10 -11.05
CA THR A 26 -17.66 -8.75 -11.89
C THR A 26 -18.19 -10.01 -12.53
N ALA A 27 -18.76 -10.92 -11.74
CA ALA A 27 -19.35 -12.15 -12.25
C ALA A 27 -20.45 -11.87 -13.29
N TYR A 28 -21.30 -10.88 -13.04
CA TYR A 28 -22.34 -10.46 -13.98
C TYR A 28 -21.75 -9.97 -15.31
N ARG A 29 -20.79 -9.03 -15.25
CA ARG A 29 -20.13 -8.49 -16.46
C ARG A 29 -19.38 -9.57 -17.24
N LEU A 30 -18.66 -10.46 -16.55
CA LEU A 30 -17.96 -11.58 -17.21
C LEU A 30 -18.94 -12.56 -17.88
N ASN A 31 -20.09 -12.82 -17.27
CA ASN A 31 -21.10 -13.69 -17.89
C ASN A 31 -21.64 -13.11 -19.21
N THR A 32 -21.79 -11.79 -19.29
CA THR A 32 -22.26 -11.13 -20.53
C THR A 32 -21.28 -11.21 -21.71
N ILE A 33 -20.02 -11.60 -21.48
CA ILE A 33 -19.01 -11.75 -22.52
C ILE A 33 -19.33 -12.92 -23.46
N LYS A 34 -19.97 -13.99 -22.95
CA LYS A 34 -20.25 -15.22 -23.71
C LYS A 34 -21.18 -15.00 -24.92
N SER A 35 -22.01 -13.96 -24.90
CA SER A 35 -22.96 -13.63 -25.96
C SER A 35 -22.44 -12.61 -26.98
N MET A 36 -21.20 -12.12 -26.84
CA MET A 36 -20.61 -11.09 -27.70
C MET A 36 -19.74 -11.69 -28.80
N SER A 37 -19.54 -10.97 -29.91
CA SER A 37 -18.57 -11.37 -30.95
C SER A 37 -17.13 -11.32 -30.40
N PRO A 38 -16.21 -12.19 -30.89
CA PRO A 38 -14.86 -12.33 -30.32
C PRO A 38 -14.08 -11.01 -30.19
N THR A 39 -14.16 -10.13 -31.19
CA THR A 39 -13.48 -8.82 -31.18
C THR A 39 -14.05 -7.86 -30.15
N ARG A 40 -15.39 -7.83 -29.99
CA ARG A 40 -16.05 -6.98 -28.99
C ARG A 40 -15.80 -7.53 -27.58
N ALA A 41 -15.84 -8.86 -27.43
CA ALA A 41 -15.51 -9.54 -26.19
C ALA A 41 -14.09 -9.17 -25.71
N TYR A 42 -13.09 -9.21 -26.60
CA TYR A 42 -11.71 -8.82 -26.25
C TYR A 42 -11.61 -7.39 -25.74
N ASN A 43 -12.11 -6.41 -26.49
CA ASN A 43 -12.06 -4.99 -26.10
C ASN A 43 -12.85 -4.72 -24.80
N HIS A 44 -14.00 -5.36 -24.64
CA HIS A 44 -14.81 -5.26 -23.42
C HIS A 44 -14.06 -5.85 -22.21
N THR A 45 -13.38 -6.98 -22.39
CA THR A 45 -12.60 -7.64 -21.33
C THR A 45 -11.45 -6.74 -20.88
N ILE A 46 -10.70 -6.15 -21.82
CA ILE A 46 -9.60 -5.22 -21.51
C ILE A 46 -10.10 -4.01 -20.71
N ASN A 47 -11.16 -3.34 -21.18
CA ASN A 47 -11.72 -2.17 -20.47
C ASN A 47 -12.23 -2.55 -19.08
N THR A 48 -12.83 -3.73 -18.95
CA THR A 48 -13.32 -4.25 -17.67
C THR A 48 -12.19 -4.55 -16.70
N LEU A 49 -11.09 -5.15 -17.17
CA LEU A 49 -9.89 -5.39 -16.37
C LEU A 49 -9.23 -4.10 -15.92
N ILE A 50 -9.13 -3.09 -16.80
CA ILE A 50 -8.59 -1.75 -16.45
C ILE A 50 -9.45 -1.10 -15.37
N TYR A 51 -10.78 -1.11 -15.54
CA TYR A 51 -11.71 -0.57 -14.54
C TYR A 51 -11.56 -1.25 -13.18
N TYR A 52 -11.43 -2.57 -13.14
CA TYR A 52 -11.25 -3.30 -11.88
C TYR A 52 -9.90 -3.06 -11.24
N ARG A 53 -8.83 -3.02 -12.03
CA ARG A 53 -7.48 -2.68 -11.56
C ARG A 53 -7.48 -1.35 -10.81
N GLU A 54 -8.09 -0.32 -11.38
CA GLU A 54 -8.19 1.00 -10.74
C GLU A 54 -9.05 0.98 -9.47
N LYS A 55 -10.19 0.28 -9.50
CA LYS A 55 -11.08 0.15 -8.33
C LYS A 55 -10.46 -0.63 -7.18
N LEU A 56 -9.51 -1.51 -7.45
CA LEU A 56 -8.74 -2.25 -6.45
C LEU A 56 -7.52 -1.47 -5.94
N GLY A 57 -7.26 -0.25 -6.44
CA GLY A 57 -6.09 0.55 -6.06
C GLY A 57 -4.76 -0.04 -6.54
N VAL A 58 -4.80 -0.94 -7.52
CA VAL A 58 -3.59 -1.51 -8.14
C VAL A 58 -3.12 -0.52 -9.19
N HIS A 59 -2.39 0.50 -8.74
CA HIS A 59 -1.78 1.49 -9.64
C HIS A 59 -0.65 0.85 -10.45
N GLU A 60 -0.41 1.37 -11.64
CA GLU A 60 0.77 0.98 -12.42
C GLU A 60 2.03 1.32 -11.62
N ILE A 61 3.04 0.44 -11.71
CA ILE A 61 4.30 0.66 -11.02
C ILE A 61 4.98 1.85 -11.68
N ASN A 62 4.84 3.04 -11.08
CA ASN A 62 5.54 4.23 -11.53
C ASN A 62 6.96 4.20 -10.97
N LEU A 63 7.94 3.87 -11.82
CA LEU A 63 9.36 3.84 -11.43
C LEU A 63 9.88 5.21 -10.94
N ASN A 64 9.19 6.30 -11.29
CA ASN A 64 9.54 7.66 -10.86
C ASN A 64 8.97 8.02 -9.47
N GLU A 65 8.03 7.24 -8.93
CA GLU A 65 7.45 7.43 -7.58
C GLU A 65 8.21 6.62 -6.52
N THR A 66 9.54 6.65 -6.57
CA THR A 66 10.36 6.03 -5.52
C THR A 66 10.16 6.77 -4.20
N LYS A 67 9.99 6.00 -3.11
CA LYS A 67 9.96 6.56 -1.76
C LYS A 67 11.31 7.15 -1.34
N TRP A 68 12.40 6.74 -1.99
CA TRP A 68 13.77 7.20 -1.73
C TRP A 68 14.09 8.51 -2.47
N THR A 69 13.31 9.55 -2.20
CA THR A 69 13.68 10.92 -2.58
C THR A 69 14.60 11.52 -1.52
N ILE A 70 15.19 12.69 -1.79
CA ILE A 70 15.99 13.44 -0.81
C ILE A 70 15.15 13.68 0.46
N TRP A 71 13.91 14.15 0.30
CA TRP A 71 12.97 14.36 1.40
C TRP A 71 12.59 13.07 2.13
N GLY A 72 12.33 11.98 1.38
CA GLY A 72 12.06 10.67 1.96
C GLY A 72 13.24 10.12 2.78
N SER A 73 14.47 10.38 2.35
CA SER A 73 15.70 9.97 3.04
C SER A 73 15.97 10.77 4.32
N ILE A 74 15.67 12.08 4.29
CA ILE A 74 15.72 12.93 5.48
C ILE A 74 14.67 12.48 6.50
N TYR A 75 13.43 12.26 6.05
CA TYR A 75 12.36 11.74 6.89
C TYR A 75 12.72 10.38 7.51
N PHE A 76 13.25 9.45 6.71
CA PHE A 76 13.77 8.17 7.20
C PHE A 76 14.83 8.37 8.29
N SER A 77 15.85 9.20 8.05
CA SER A 77 16.91 9.46 9.02
C SER A 77 16.38 10.06 10.32
N MET A 78 15.43 11.00 10.24
CA MET A 78 14.76 11.58 11.41
C MET A 78 14.01 10.52 12.21
N THR A 79 13.22 9.66 11.55
CA THR A 79 12.45 8.60 12.24
C THR A 79 13.32 7.56 12.93
N VAL A 80 14.52 7.30 12.38
CA VAL A 80 15.53 6.44 13.01
C VAL A 80 16.17 7.14 14.21
N TYR A 81 16.53 8.42 14.08
CA TYR A 81 17.13 9.20 15.16
C TYR A 81 16.18 9.39 16.36
N THR A 82 14.92 9.69 16.10
CA THR A 82 13.89 9.88 17.15
C THR A 82 13.33 8.56 17.68
N THR A 83 13.76 7.42 17.14
CA THR A 83 13.26 6.07 17.49
C THR A 83 11.76 5.85 17.26
N ILE A 84 11.08 6.75 16.51
CA ILE A 84 9.66 6.60 16.18
C ILE A 84 9.44 5.41 15.23
N GLY A 85 10.29 5.30 14.20
CA GLY A 85 10.35 4.13 13.34
C GLY A 85 9.03 3.69 12.70
N TYR A 86 8.27 4.59 12.06
CA TYR A 86 6.98 4.27 11.43
C TYR A 86 7.01 3.09 10.43
N GLY A 87 8.17 2.79 9.84
CA GLY A 87 8.33 1.64 8.92
C GLY A 87 7.85 1.87 7.49
N ASN A 88 7.41 3.08 7.14
CA ASN A 88 6.91 3.41 5.79
C ASN A 88 7.99 3.33 4.69
N ILE A 89 9.25 3.58 5.06
CA ILE A 89 10.46 3.54 4.22
C ILE A 89 11.51 2.72 4.97
N VAL A 90 12.01 1.64 4.36
CA VAL A 90 13.00 0.75 4.98
C VAL A 90 14.07 0.33 3.97
N PRO A 91 15.34 0.18 4.39
CA PRO A 91 16.38 -0.33 3.51
C PRO A 91 16.16 -1.82 3.21
N ILE A 92 16.05 -2.13 1.92
CA ILE A 92 15.87 -3.52 1.46
C ILE A 92 17.22 -4.23 1.40
N THR A 93 18.30 -3.51 1.09
CA THR A 93 19.65 -4.06 0.94
C THR A 93 20.30 -4.41 2.27
N THR A 94 21.06 -5.51 2.32
CA THR A 94 21.80 -5.95 3.51
C THR A 94 22.75 -4.86 4.00
N THR A 95 23.48 -4.22 3.09
CA THR A 95 24.37 -3.10 3.41
C THR A 95 23.60 -1.92 4.01
N GLY A 96 22.44 -1.54 3.45
CA GLY A 96 21.63 -0.44 3.97
C GLY A 96 21.10 -0.70 5.38
N ARG A 97 20.75 -1.96 5.69
CA ARG A 97 20.35 -2.37 7.04
C ARG A 97 21.51 -2.27 8.03
N ILE A 98 22.70 -2.76 7.69
CA ILE A 98 23.90 -2.67 8.54
C ILE A 98 24.24 -1.20 8.84
N LEU A 99 24.24 -0.34 7.82
CA LEU A 99 24.48 1.10 7.98
C LEU A 99 23.44 1.76 8.89
N THR A 100 22.17 1.38 8.75
CA THR A 100 21.08 1.90 9.60
C THR A 100 21.27 1.47 11.06
N ILE A 101 21.71 0.24 11.32
CA ILE A 101 22.01 -0.25 12.68
C ILE A 101 23.15 0.56 13.29
N ILE A 102 24.25 0.76 12.56
CA ILE A 102 25.38 1.56 13.04
C ILE A 102 24.94 3.01 13.33
N TYR A 103 24.15 3.61 12.43
CA TYR A 103 23.61 4.95 12.59
C TYR A 103 22.69 5.06 13.83
N ALA A 104 21.80 4.09 14.04
CA ALA A 104 20.92 4.05 15.19
C ALA A 104 21.69 3.92 16.52
N LEU A 105 22.72 3.07 16.57
CA LEU A 105 23.57 2.89 17.76
C LEU A 105 24.30 4.18 18.15
N ILE A 106 24.87 4.89 17.16
CA ILE A 106 25.54 6.18 17.39
C ILE A 106 24.52 7.24 17.84
N GLY A 107 23.37 7.33 17.16
CA GLY A 107 22.32 8.30 17.47
C GLY A 107 21.78 8.14 18.89
N TYR A 108 21.44 6.92 19.29
CA TYR A 108 20.97 6.59 20.64
C TYR A 108 22.04 6.88 21.71
N CYS A 109 23.29 6.48 21.48
CA CYS A 109 24.40 6.75 22.39
C CYS A 109 24.64 8.26 22.60
N PHE A 110 24.52 9.07 21.54
CA PHE A 110 24.60 10.53 21.65
C PHE A 110 23.37 11.16 22.32
N LEU A 111 22.17 10.63 22.07
CA LEU A 111 20.93 11.12 22.68
C LEU A 111 20.94 10.95 24.20
N ILE A 112 21.36 9.78 24.68
CA ILE A 112 21.42 9.47 26.13
C ILE A 112 22.41 10.37 26.86
N LYS A 113 23.54 10.73 26.26
CA LYS A 113 24.55 11.61 26.89
C LYS A 113 24.06 13.05 27.12
N LYS A 114 22.86 13.40 26.66
CA LYS A 114 22.30 14.76 26.71
C LYS A 114 21.06 14.91 27.62
N ILE A 115 20.71 13.86 28.37
CA ILE A 115 19.68 13.81 29.42
C ILE A 115 20.38 13.59 30.76
#